data_AF-A0A2T7N8T6-F1
#
_entry.id   AF-A0A2T7N8T6-F1
#
_cell.length_a   1.000
_cell.length_b   1.000
_cell.length_c   1.000
_cell.angle_alpha   90.00
_cell.angle_beta   90.00
_cell.angle_gamma   90.00
#
_symmetry.space_group_name_H-M   'P 1'
#
loop_
_entity.id
_entity.type
_entity.pdbx_description
1 polymer ?
#
loop_
_entity_poly.entity_id
_entity_poly.type
_entity_poly.pdbx_seq_one_letter_code
_entity_poly.pdbx_strand_id
1 'polypeptide(L)'
;MKERNSVKLLSIFLISFMISLSPMVVMAEPSIMVNTHYVSPDATPSGFPALIVGTVNNFDLLILKEGLLERVVLEGIEIPKYDWSRLHSRALLSLLRSTIGSWARIQKISSEEPSSAYVWISIEDEVYLLQSIIVSSGLAISVADGEIELSYAEEYASKEKLGIWADEANSLESRIEEDYGQEDQPPVQDSSVQNAKLVISEIKIFDNGEYALIVLAAEERGSSEGYSISIVSKSDRSVDEDVFFFASGKEAEVHEQITILVTLDRSRTVSYEYDFLWESFLDPRGGYLRVRAPSGSETLFEYEYDRRISGFIVTPLN
;
A
#
# COMPACT_ATOMS: atom_id res chain seq x y z
N MET A 1 2.84 34.67 58.41
CA MET A 1 1.93 34.71 57.23
C MET A 1 2.71 34.42 55.93
N LYS A 2 3.43 33.29 55.86
CA LYS A 2 4.35 32.95 54.75
C LYS A 2 4.34 31.48 54.29
N GLU A 3 3.42 30.65 54.77
CA GLU A 3 3.37 29.21 54.46
C GLU A 3 2.13 28.77 53.66
N ARG A 4 1.18 29.68 53.37
CA ARG A 4 -0.09 29.31 52.72
C ARG A 4 -0.06 29.35 51.19
N ASN A 5 1.03 29.87 50.59
CA ASN A 5 1.18 30.01 49.14
C ASN A 5 1.99 28.87 48.49
N SER A 6 2.79 28.14 49.25
CA SER A 6 3.66 27.08 48.73
C SER A 6 2.89 25.82 48.34
N VAL A 7 1.84 25.48 49.11
CA VAL A 7 1.02 24.27 48.87
C VAL A 7 0.11 24.44 47.64
N LYS A 8 -0.37 25.66 47.36
CA LYS A 8 -1.17 25.95 46.15
C LYS A 8 -0.32 25.95 44.87
N LEU A 9 0.93 26.38 44.93
CA LEU A 9 1.84 26.30 43.78
C LEU A 9 2.24 24.85 43.47
N LEU A 10 2.49 24.03 44.50
CA LEU A 10 2.86 22.62 44.32
C LEU A 10 1.70 21.78 43.73
N SER A 11 0.46 22.09 44.11
CA SER A 11 -0.73 21.38 43.59
C SER A 11 -1.11 21.83 42.17
N ILE A 12 -0.84 23.08 41.78
CA ILE A 12 -0.98 23.52 40.38
C ILE A 12 0.11 22.90 39.49
N PHE A 13 1.32 22.72 39.99
CA PHE A 13 2.40 22.08 39.24
C PHE A 13 2.15 20.58 39.03
N LEU A 14 1.59 19.88 40.01
CA LEU A 14 1.24 18.45 39.91
C LEU A 14 0.04 18.18 39.00
N ILE A 15 -0.93 19.11 38.92
CA ILE A 15 -2.06 19.00 37.98
C ILE A 15 -1.60 19.35 36.55
N SER A 16 -0.69 20.32 36.37
CA SER A 16 -0.09 20.58 35.05
C SER A 16 0.84 19.47 34.55
N PHE A 17 1.49 18.72 35.45
CA PHE A 17 2.36 17.60 35.06
C PHE A 17 1.58 16.31 34.73
N MET A 18 0.35 16.16 35.26
CA MET A 18 -0.52 15.02 34.93
C MET A 18 -1.33 15.22 33.65
N ILE A 19 -1.43 16.45 33.12
CA ILE A 19 -2.09 16.73 31.83
C ILE A 19 -1.12 16.53 30.64
N SER A 20 0.18 16.35 30.87
CA SER A 20 1.18 16.10 29.82
C SER A 20 1.53 14.62 29.61
N LEU A 21 0.77 13.69 30.19
CA LEU A 21 0.97 12.24 30.04
C LEU A 21 -0.15 11.56 29.23
N SER A 22 -1.03 12.35 28.59
CA SER A 22 -1.89 11.81 27.55
C SER A 22 -1.08 11.68 26.26
N PRO A 23 -1.06 10.53 25.58
CA PRO A 23 -0.43 10.43 24.28
C PRO A 23 -1.01 11.53 23.38
N MET A 24 -0.13 12.37 22.86
CA MET A 24 -0.50 13.46 21.97
C MET A 24 -1.01 12.83 20.68
N VAL A 25 -2.34 12.81 20.49
CA VAL A 25 -2.96 12.46 19.22
C VAL A 25 -2.70 13.62 18.27
N VAL A 26 -1.65 13.50 17.46
CA VAL A 26 -1.36 14.45 16.38
C VAL A 26 -2.21 14.02 15.18
N MET A 27 -3.23 14.82 14.89
CA MET A 27 -3.98 14.72 13.64
C MET A 27 -3.22 15.55 12.60
N ALA A 28 -2.34 14.91 11.84
CA ALA A 28 -1.81 15.45 10.59
C ALA A 28 -2.42 14.60 9.45
N GLU A 29 -2.87 15.24 8.36
CA GLU A 29 -3.45 14.54 7.20
C GLU A 29 -2.55 14.69 5.95
N PRO A 30 -1.39 14.03 5.89
CA PRO A 30 -0.89 13.48 4.63
C PRO A 30 -1.82 12.35 4.16
N SER A 31 -1.84 12.04 2.85
CA SER A 31 -2.75 11.02 2.27
C SER A 31 -2.67 9.63 2.93
N ILE A 32 -1.51 9.27 3.48
CA ILE A 32 -1.26 8.04 4.27
C ILE A 32 -2.04 8.05 5.59
N MET A 33 -2.29 9.22 6.17
CA MET A 33 -2.92 9.38 7.49
C MET A 33 -4.43 9.60 7.46
N VAL A 34 -5.03 9.75 6.28
CA VAL A 34 -6.50 9.91 6.15
C VAL A 34 -7.18 8.67 6.75
N ASN A 35 -8.02 8.88 7.77
CA ASN A 35 -8.71 7.84 8.53
C ASN A 35 -7.80 6.85 9.29
N THR A 36 -6.58 7.24 9.64
CA THR A 36 -5.72 6.46 10.55
C THR A 36 -5.38 7.25 11.80
N HIS A 37 -4.97 6.53 12.84
CA HIS A 37 -4.65 7.09 14.14
C HIS A 37 -3.20 6.79 14.49
N TYR A 38 -2.55 7.67 15.25
CA TYR A 38 -1.20 7.47 15.75
C TYR A 38 -1.12 7.73 17.26
N VAL A 39 -0.58 6.76 18.00
CA VAL A 39 -0.24 6.88 19.41
C VAL A 39 1.28 6.74 19.54
N SER A 40 1.97 7.84 19.84
CA SER A 40 3.44 7.84 19.90
C SER A 40 3.94 6.81 20.92
N PRO A 41 4.78 5.85 20.51
CA PRO A 41 5.45 4.95 21.44
C PRO A 41 6.58 5.68 22.17
N ASP A 42 7.01 5.16 23.32
CA ASP A 42 8.24 5.60 23.99
C ASP A 42 9.47 4.94 23.33
N ALA A 43 9.72 5.30 22.08
CA ALA A 43 10.83 4.79 21.28
C ALA A 43 11.39 5.86 20.34
N THR A 44 12.69 5.78 20.06
CA THR A 44 13.36 6.70 19.14
C THR A 44 13.54 6.05 17.77
N PRO A 45 13.30 6.76 16.66
CA PRO A 45 13.56 6.24 15.32
C PRO A 45 14.98 5.72 15.16
N SER A 46 15.10 4.46 14.72
CA SER A 46 16.39 3.78 14.61
C SER A 46 16.45 2.90 13.35
N GLY A 47 17.58 2.22 13.11
CA GLY A 47 17.76 1.34 11.94
C GLY A 47 18.42 2.00 10.73
N PHE A 48 18.48 1.27 9.61
CA PHE A 48 19.10 1.71 8.35
C PHE A 48 18.05 2.25 7.36
N PRO A 49 18.41 3.19 6.47
CA PRO A 49 17.49 3.70 5.47
C PRO A 49 17.21 2.66 4.37
N ALA A 50 15.96 2.52 3.97
CA ALA A 50 15.52 1.71 2.84
C ALA A 50 14.27 2.32 2.19
N LEU A 51 14.03 1.99 0.92
CA LEU A 51 12.80 2.38 0.21
C LEU A 51 11.77 1.26 0.38
N ILE A 52 10.54 1.58 0.77
CA ILE A 52 9.43 0.62 0.72
C ILE A 52 8.97 0.55 -0.73
N VAL A 53 8.98 -0.65 -1.29
CA VAL A 53 8.68 -0.84 -2.72
C VAL A 53 7.43 -1.66 -2.97
N GLY A 54 6.95 -2.43 -2.00
CA GLY A 54 5.72 -3.19 -2.19
C GLY A 54 5.31 -3.99 -0.97
N THR A 55 4.33 -4.85 -1.15
CA THR A 55 3.93 -5.82 -0.14
C THR A 55 3.93 -7.25 -0.70
N VAL A 56 4.03 -8.25 0.18
CA VAL A 56 3.94 -9.68 -0.14
C VAL A 56 3.03 -10.33 0.88
N ASN A 57 2.25 -11.33 0.46
CA ASN A 57 1.26 -12.00 1.33
C ASN A 57 0.31 -11.00 2.02
N ASN A 58 -0.07 -9.94 1.30
CA ASN A 58 -0.86 -8.78 1.74
C ASN A 58 -0.16 -7.84 2.73
N PHE A 59 0.59 -8.35 3.71
CA PHE A 59 1.01 -7.54 4.86
C PHE A 59 2.51 -7.45 5.11
N ASP A 60 3.33 -8.32 4.52
CA ASP A 60 4.77 -8.21 4.65
C ASP A 60 5.25 -7.10 3.72
N LEU A 61 6.21 -6.30 4.16
CA LEU A 61 6.80 -5.26 3.32
C LEU A 61 7.93 -5.83 2.47
N LEU A 62 8.00 -5.37 1.23
CA LEU A 62 9.21 -5.42 0.42
C LEU A 62 9.95 -4.10 0.53
N ILE A 63 11.23 -4.19 0.87
CA ILE A 63 12.12 -3.03 0.96
C ILE A 63 13.27 -3.19 -0.03
N LEU A 64 13.73 -2.06 -0.56
CA LEU A 64 14.93 -1.95 -1.38
C LEU A 64 16.02 -1.27 -0.57
N LYS A 65 17.08 -2.03 -0.25
CA LYS A 65 18.24 -1.57 0.49
C LYS A 65 19.49 -1.74 -0.36
N GLU A 66 20.12 -0.63 -0.76
CA GLU A 66 21.36 -0.66 -1.56
C GLU A 66 21.23 -1.52 -2.83
N GLY A 67 20.05 -1.48 -3.45
CA GLY A 67 19.73 -2.28 -4.64
C GLY A 67 19.37 -3.74 -4.37
N LEU A 68 19.33 -4.20 -3.11
CA LEU A 68 18.88 -5.55 -2.74
C LEU A 68 17.44 -5.51 -2.22
N LEU A 69 16.61 -6.40 -2.77
CA LEU A 69 15.22 -6.58 -2.36
C LEU A 69 15.15 -7.51 -1.15
N GLU A 70 14.57 -7.05 -0.05
CA GLU A 70 14.42 -7.83 1.19
C GLU A 70 12.95 -7.86 1.63
N ARG A 71 12.50 -9.01 2.17
CA ARG A 71 11.17 -9.15 2.78
C ARG A 71 11.27 -8.89 4.29
N VAL A 72 10.39 -8.01 4.77
CA VAL A 72 10.30 -7.61 6.17
C VAL A 72 8.90 -7.93 6.72
N VAL A 73 8.87 -8.66 7.84
CA VAL A 73 7.66 -8.83 8.67
C VAL A 73 7.68 -7.75 9.75
N LEU A 74 6.51 -7.18 10.03
CA LEU A 74 6.35 -6.12 11.03
C LEU A 74 6.44 -6.71 12.44
N GLU A 75 7.50 -6.35 13.18
CA GLU A 75 7.75 -6.83 14.54
C GLU A 75 6.82 -6.18 15.58
N GLY A 76 6.55 -6.87 16.69
CA GLY A 76 5.80 -6.35 17.82
C GLY A 76 4.28 -6.27 17.62
N ILE A 77 3.76 -6.75 16.50
CA ILE A 77 2.32 -6.78 16.20
C ILE A 77 1.89 -8.14 15.67
N GLU A 78 0.64 -8.51 15.95
CA GLU A 78 -0.01 -9.66 15.34
C GLU A 78 -1.16 -9.15 14.45
N ILE A 79 -1.03 -9.42 13.15
CA ILE A 79 -2.00 -9.01 12.14
C ILE A 79 -3.01 -10.16 11.95
N PRO A 80 -4.33 -9.91 12.08
CA PRO A 80 -5.35 -10.90 11.79
C PRO A 80 -5.21 -11.48 10.38
N LYS A 81 -5.58 -12.75 10.21
CA LYS A 81 -5.59 -13.38 8.90
C LYS A 81 -6.45 -12.57 7.93
N TYR A 82 -5.90 -12.27 6.76
CA TYR A 82 -6.59 -11.50 5.73
C TYR A 82 -7.94 -12.14 5.35
N ASP A 83 -8.97 -11.31 5.35
CA ASP A 83 -10.32 -11.61 4.89
C ASP A 83 -10.88 -10.37 4.17
N TRP A 84 -11.04 -10.46 2.85
CA TRP A 84 -11.51 -9.35 2.01
C TRP A 84 -12.89 -8.80 2.42
N SER A 85 -13.75 -9.65 3.00
CA SER A 85 -15.07 -9.23 3.47
C SER A 85 -14.99 -8.27 4.68
N ARG A 86 -13.84 -8.23 5.36
CA ARG A 86 -13.61 -7.40 6.53
C ARG A 86 -13.04 -6.05 6.13
N LEU A 87 -13.68 -4.98 6.61
CA LEU A 87 -13.22 -3.60 6.38
C LEU A 87 -11.80 -3.36 6.90
N HIS A 88 -11.45 -3.88 8.08
CA HIS A 88 -10.10 -3.70 8.65
C HIS A 88 -9.00 -4.37 7.81
N SER A 89 -9.27 -5.52 7.18
CA SER A 89 -8.29 -6.18 6.29
C SER A 89 -7.97 -5.31 5.08
N ARG A 90 -9.00 -4.72 4.46
CA ARG A 90 -8.86 -3.81 3.31
C ARG A 90 -8.18 -2.50 3.71
N ALA A 91 -8.53 -1.95 4.88
CA ALA A 91 -7.92 -0.74 5.42
C ALA A 91 -6.42 -0.93 5.71
N LEU A 92 -6.02 -2.06 6.32
CA LEU A 92 -4.60 -2.36 6.55
C LEU A 92 -3.83 -2.48 5.24
N LEU A 93 -4.37 -3.20 4.27
CA LEU A 93 -3.74 -3.36 2.98
C LEU A 93 -3.57 -2.01 2.26
N SER A 94 -4.61 -1.16 2.29
CA SER A 94 -4.56 0.20 1.75
C SER A 94 -3.48 1.05 2.45
N LEU A 95 -3.43 1.03 3.78
CA LEU A 95 -2.42 1.73 4.57
C LEU A 95 -1.00 1.30 4.16
N LEU A 96 -0.71 -0.01 4.13
CA LEU A 96 0.61 -0.49 3.74
C LEU A 96 0.96 -0.08 2.30
N ARG A 97 0.00 -0.13 1.38
CA ARG A 97 0.20 0.32 -0.02
C ARG A 97 0.48 1.80 -0.14
N SER A 98 -0.16 2.62 0.69
CA SER A 98 0.11 4.07 0.71
C SER A 98 1.55 4.40 1.13
N THR A 99 2.27 3.46 1.77
CA THR A 99 3.69 3.62 2.11
C THR A 99 4.65 3.24 0.98
N ILE A 100 4.17 2.66 -0.13
CA ILE A 100 5.00 2.33 -1.29
C ILE A 100 5.59 3.61 -1.88
N GLY A 101 6.88 3.58 -2.23
CA GLY A 101 7.65 4.75 -2.68
C GLY A 101 8.17 5.62 -1.54
N SER A 102 7.81 5.34 -0.28
CA SER A 102 8.28 6.11 0.87
C SER A 102 9.62 5.59 1.40
N TRP A 103 10.49 6.52 1.80
CA TRP A 103 11.70 6.20 2.55
C TRP A 103 11.36 5.87 4.00
N ALA A 104 11.97 4.80 4.50
CA ALA A 104 11.80 4.32 5.86
C ALA A 104 13.14 3.99 6.52
N ARG A 105 13.17 4.00 7.86
CA ARG A 105 14.25 3.42 8.65
C ARG A 105 13.82 2.05 9.17
N ILE A 106 14.63 1.04 8.89
CA ILE A 106 14.35 -0.36 9.19
C ILE A 106 15.24 -0.81 10.34
N GLN A 107 14.64 -1.04 11.51
CA GLN A 107 15.30 -1.61 12.69
C GLN A 107 15.03 -3.11 12.72
N LYS A 108 15.96 -3.91 12.18
CA LYS A 108 15.86 -5.37 12.18
C LYS A 108 16.07 -5.94 13.59
N ILE A 109 15.18 -6.84 13.99
CA ILE A 109 15.25 -7.61 15.23
C ILE A 109 15.79 -9.02 14.96
N SER A 110 15.46 -9.59 13.79
CA SER A 110 16.01 -10.87 13.33
C SER A 110 16.62 -10.77 11.94
N SER A 111 17.67 -11.55 11.70
CA SER A 111 18.28 -11.76 10.38
C SER A 111 17.80 -13.02 9.67
N GLU A 112 16.92 -13.82 10.30
CA GLU A 112 16.29 -14.98 9.64
C GLU A 112 15.35 -14.51 8.51
N GLU A 113 15.10 -15.35 7.51
CA GLU A 113 14.15 -15.04 6.44
C GLU A 113 12.76 -15.64 6.74
N PRO A 114 11.67 -14.83 6.74
CA PRO A 114 11.66 -13.39 6.51
C PRO A 114 12.15 -12.60 7.74
N SER A 115 12.86 -11.48 7.50
CA SER A 115 13.43 -10.70 8.60
C SER A 115 12.35 -9.93 9.33
N SER A 116 12.35 -9.98 10.66
CA SER A 116 11.42 -9.19 11.46
C SER A 116 12.01 -7.83 11.80
N ALA A 117 11.24 -6.75 11.67
CA ALA A 117 11.72 -5.39 11.92
C ALA A 117 10.64 -4.40 12.36
N TYR A 118 11.09 -3.38 13.09
CA TYR A 118 10.35 -2.13 13.29
C TYR A 118 10.60 -1.17 12.12
N VAL A 119 9.54 -0.55 11.62
CA VAL A 119 9.58 0.26 10.39
C VAL A 119 9.14 1.69 10.71
N TRP A 120 10.08 2.61 10.56
CA TRP A 120 9.86 4.04 10.79
C TRP A 120 9.71 4.76 9.45
N ILE A 121 8.50 5.21 9.11
CA ILE A 121 8.23 5.91 7.85
C ILE A 121 8.35 7.42 8.05
N SER A 122 8.84 8.12 7.03
CA SER A 122 8.91 9.59 7.03
C SER A 122 7.72 10.14 6.26
N ILE A 123 6.94 11.04 6.86
CA ILE A 123 5.82 11.70 6.20
C ILE A 123 5.91 13.20 6.44
N GLU A 124 5.98 13.97 5.34
CA GLU A 124 6.09 15.43 5.24
C GLU A 124 7.30 16.10 5.92
N ASP A 125 7.74 15.64 7.08
CA ASP A 125 9.00 15.95 7.79
C ASP A 125 9.07 15.21 9.15
N GLU A 126 8.01 14.51 9.55
CA GLU A 126 7.93 13.74 10.80
C GLU A 126 8.19 12.25 10.56
N VAL A 127 8.64 11.55 11.60
CA VAL A 127 8.96 10.12 11.54
C VAL A 127 8.02 9.37 12.46
N TYR A 128 7.28 8.41 11.89
CA TYR A 128 6.27 7.64 12.58
C TYR A 128 6.62 6.15 12.57
N LEU A 129 6.36 5.46 13.68
CA LEU A 129 6.41 4.01 13.71
C LEU A 129 5.17 3.45 13.02
N LEU A 130 5.35 2.74 11.90
CA LEU A 130 4.25 2.16 11.12
C LEU A 130 3.39 1.21 11.96
N GLN A 131 4.02 0.37 12.79
CA GLN A 131 3.31 -0.52 13.70
C GLN A 131 2.42 0.21 14.70
N SER A 132 2.84 1.40 15.19
CA SER A 132 1.98 2.20 16.05
C SER A 132 0.74 2.65 15.27
N ILE A 133 0.90 3.20 14.06
CA ILE A 133 -0.23 3.62 13.21
C ILE A 133 -1.23 2.47 13.02
N ILE A 134 -0.72 1.28 12.68
CA ILE A 134 -1.53 0.07 12.47
C ILE A 134 -2.31 -0.29 13.73
N VAL A 135 -1.65 -0.36 14.89
CA VAL A 135 -2.27 -0.78 16.15
C VAL A 135 -3.25 0.28 16.65
N SER A 136 -2.91 1.57 16.66
CA SER A 136 -3.82 2.63 17.10
C SER A 136 -5.03 2.81 16.19
N SER A 137 -4.96 2.36 14.94
CA SER A 137 -6.09 2.30 14.02
C SER A 137 -6.95 1.04 14.18
N GLY A 138 -6.60 0.14 15.11
CA GLY A 138 -7.31 -1.12 15.35
C GLY A 138 -7.14 -2.14 14.23
N LEU A 139 -6.05 -2.08 13.48
CA LEU A 139 -5.80 -2.96 12.33
C LEU A 139 -4.94 -4.19 12.67
N ALA A 140 -4.29 -4.16 13.84
CA ALA A 140 -3.55 -5.27 14.43
C ALA A 140 -3.63 -5.19 15.97
N ILE A 141 -3.20 -6.25 16.65
CA ILE A 141 -2.99 -6.26 18.10
C ILE A 141 -1.50 -6.14 18.43
N SER A 142 -1.17 -5.60 19.60
CA SER A 142 0.21 -5.54 20.07
C SER A 142 0.66 -6.89 20.63
N VAL A 143 1.94 -7.20 20.46
CA VAL A 143 2.57 -8.37 21.09
C VAL A 143 3.29 -7.93 22.36
N ALA A 144 3.01 -8.59 23.48
CA ALA A 144 3.50 -8.18 24.81
C ALA A 144 5.03 -8.20 24.98
N ASP A 145 5.74 -9.04 24.23
CA ASP A 145 7.19 -9.24 24.35
C ASP A 145 8.02 -8.47 23.31
N GLY A 146 7.41 -7.49 22.60
CA GLY A 146 8.13 -6.65 21.65
C GLY A 146 9.12 -5.68 22.32
N GLU A 147 10.21 -5.32 21.62
CA GLU A 147 11.17 -4.31 22.13
C GLU A 147 10.55 -2.91 22.26
N ILE A 148 9.56 -2.59 21.40
CA ILE A 148 8.80 -1.34 21.46
C ILE A 148 7.41 -1.61 22.03
N GLU A 149 7.06 -0.94 23.12
CA GLU A 149 5.76 -1.07 23.77
C GLU A 149 4.65 -0.38 22.93
N LEU A 150 3.66 -1.16 22.51
CA LEU A 150 2.50 -0.71 21.72
C LEU A 150 1.16 -0.86 22.48
N SER A 151 1.21 -1.21 23.77
CA SER A 151 0.03 -1.43 24.62
C SER A 151 -0.90 -0.22 24.67
N TYR A 152 -0.34 0.99 24.75
CA TYR A 152 -1.09 2.25 24.74
C TYR A 152 -1.81 2.50 23.41
N ALA A 153 -1.23 2.09 22.28
CA ALA A 153 -1.86 2.20 20.97
C ALA A 153 -3.07 1.25 20.88
N GLU A 154 -2.93 0.03 21.41
CA GLU A 154 -4.01 -0.96 21.43
C GLU A 154 -5.14 -0.54 22.39
N GLU A 155 -4.80 -0.03 23.59
CA GLU A 155 -5.78 0.48 24.54
C GLU A 155 -6.61 1.62 23.92
N TYR A 156 -5.94 2.52 23.19
CA TYR A 156 -6.61 3.58 22.44
C TYR A 156 -7.58 3.01 21.41
N ALA A 157 -7.14 2.10 20.54
CA ALA A 157 -7.99 1.52 19.51
C ALA A 157 -9.20 0.76 20.08
N SER A 158 -8.99 0.04 21.19
CA SER A 158 -10.06 -0.68 21.90
C SER A 158 -11.10 0.28 22.48
N LYS A 159 -10.64 1.34 23.15
CA LYS A 159 -11.51 2.36 23.77
C LYS A 159 -12.33 3.12 22.74
N GLU A 160 -11.72 3.46 21.61
CA GLU A 160 -12.37 4.17 20.50
C GLU A 160 -13.16 3.22 19.57
N LYS A 161 -13.17 1.91 19.86
CA LYS A 161 -13.87 0.87 19.08
C LYS A 161 -13.49 0.87 17.60
N LEU A 162 -12.20 0.93 17.31
CA LEU A 162 -11.67 1.00 15.94
C LEU A 162 -11.35 -0.38 15.37
N GLY A 163 -11.47 -0.51 14.05
CA GLY A 163 -11.04 -1.70 13.30
C GLY A 163 -11.58 -3.02 13.85
N ILE A 164 -10.71 -3.91 14.33
CA ILE A 164 -11.08 -5.20 14.92
C ILE A 164 -11.92 -5.08 16.20
N TRP A 165 -11.88 -3.92 16.86
CA TRP A 165 -12.63 -3.62 18.08
C TRP A 165 -13.99 -2.99 17.81
N ALA A 166 -14.30 -2.67 16.54
CA ALA A 166 -15.59 -2.13 16.15
C ALA A 166 -16.68 -3.20 16.23
N ASP A 167 -17.82 -2.86 16.84
CA ASP A 167 -19.02 -3.69 16.77
C ASP A 167 -19.48 -3.76 15.29
N GLU A 168 -19.53 -4.97 14.71
CA GLU A 168 -19.84 -5.20 13.27
C GLU A 168 -21.11 -4.45 12.79
N ALA A 169 -22.04 -4.13 13.69
CA ALA A 169 -23.29 -3.42 13.41
C ALA A 169 -23.15 -1.91 13.08
N ASN A 170 -22.02 -1.26 13.41
CA ASN A 170 -21.87 0.21 13.26
C ASN A 170 -20.91 0.64 12.14
N SER A 171 -20.31 -0.28 11.40
CA SER A 171 -19.26 0.03 10.41
C SER A 171 -19.77 0.33 8.99
N LEU A 172 -21.10 0.40 8.81
CA LEU A 172 -21.74 0.46 7.48
C LEU A 172 -22.10 1.86 6.96
N GLU A 173 -21.86 2.96 7.70
CA GLU A 173 -22.39 4.27 7.27
C GLU A 173 -21.45 5.49 7.34
N SER A 174 -20.15 5.36 7.57
CA SER A 174 -19.32 6.57 7.55
C SER A 174 -17.94 6.41 6.94
N ARG A 175 -17.79 7.08 5.79
CA ARG A 175 -16.54 7.54 5.16
C ARG A 175 -15.69 6.46 4.49
N ILE A 176 -16.31 5.83 3.52
CA ILE A 176 -15.62 5.57 2.26
C ILE A 176 -16.29 6.49 1.24
N GLU A 177 -15.83 7.75 1.18
CA GLU A 177 -15.67 8.39 -0.14
C GLU A 177 -14.48 7.65 -0.76
N GLU A 178 -14.72 6.42 -1.19
CA GLU A 178 -14.05 5.90 -2.37
C GLU A 178 -14.52 6.87 -3.45
N ASP A 179 -13.62 7.72 -3.91
CA ASP A 179 -13.77 8.43 -5.17
C ASP A 179 -13.65 7.41 -6.32
N TYR A 180 -14.50 6.37 -6.29
CA TYR A 180 -15.06 5.83 -7.50
C TYR A 180 -16.09 6.87 -7.91
N GLY A 181 -15.69 7.76 -8.82
CA GLY A 181 -16.62 8.54 -9.62
C GLY A 181 -17.59 7.60 -10.34
N GLN A 182 -18.60 7.14 -9.62
CA GLN A 182 -19.82 6.56 -10.15
C GLN A 182 -20.70 7.74 -10.56
N GLU A 183 -20.32 8.40 -11.65
CA GLU A 183 -21.34 9.02 -12.48
C GLU A 183 -22.10 7.86 -13.14
N ASP A 184 -23.19 7.43 -12.50
CA ASP A 184 -24.28 6.70 -13.14
C ASP A 184 -24.92 7.63 -14.19
N GLN A 185 -24.20 7.91 -15.26
CA GLN A 185 -24.79 8.23 -16.54
C GLN A 185 -24.81 6.93 -17.34
N PRO A 186 -25.97 6.43 -17.76
CA PRO A 186 -26.01 5.30 -18.68
C PRO A 186 -25.17 5.67 -19.90
N PRO A 187 -24.27 4.79 -20.37
CA PRO A 187 -23.45 5.10 -21.54
C PRO A 187 -24.40 5.45 -22.67
N VAL A 188 -24.30 6.69 -23.15
CA VAL A 188 -24.84 7.05 -24.46
C VAL A 188 -24.14 6.11 -25.43
N GLN A 189 -24.89 5.11 -25.92
CA GLN A 189 -24.46 4.23 -26.97
C GLN A 189 -24.28 5.08 -28.24
N ASP A 190 -23.09 5.66 -28.41
CA ASP A 190 -22.60 5.95 -29.74
C ASP A 190 -21.97 4.67 -30.29
N SER A 191 -22.80 3.98 -31.07
CA SER A 191 -22.39 2.86 -31.90
C SER A 191 -21.34 3.30 -32.91
N SER A 192 -20.05 3.00 -32.69
CA SER A 192 -19.10 2.67 -33.77
C SER A 192 -17.64 2.39 -33.33
N VAL A 193 -17.24 2.63 -32.07
CA VAL A 193 -15.85 2.33 -31.67
C VAL A 193 -15.76 0.89 -31.17
N GLN A 194 -15.17 0.02 -31.98
CA GLN A 194 -14.82 -1.33 -31.57
C GLN A 194 -13.66 -1.25 -30.57
N ASN A 195 -13.78 -1.90 -29.41
CA ASN A 195 -12.67 -1.97 -28.44
C ASN A 195 -11.60 -2.93 -28.99
N ALA A 196 -10.32 -2.57 -28.86
CA ALA A 196 -9.23 -3.48 -29.15
C ALA A 196 -9.32 -4.69 -28.20
N LYS A 197 -8.74 -5.83 -28.56
CA LYS A 197 -8.52 -6.92 -27.60
C LYS A 197 -7.07 -6.86 -27.14
N LEU A 198 -6.83 -6.40 -25.91
CA LEU A 198 -5.47 -6.20 -25.37
C LEU A 198 -5.02 -7.42 -24.56
N VAL A 199 -3.80 -7.88 -24.81
CA VAL A 199 -3.15 -8.96 -24.06
C VAL A 199 -1.74 -8.54 -23.63
N ILE A 200 -1.29 -9.03 -22.48
CA ILE A 200 0.09 -8.78 -22.04
C ILE A 200 1.02 -9.66 -22.84
N SER A 201 1.87 -9.02 -23.65
CA SER A 201 2.80 -9.69 -24.56
C SER A 201 4.20 -9.82 -23.97
N GLU A 202 4.63 -8.84 -23.18
CA GLU A 202 5.97 -8.80 -22.60
C GLU A 202 5.95 -8.01 -21.29
N ILE A 203 6.75 -8.48 -20.33
CA ILE A 203 7.08 -7.74 -19.11
C ILE A 203 8.60 -7.70 -19.00
N LYS A 204 9.14 -6.52 -18.71
CA LYS A 204 10.54 -6.34 -18.34
C LYS A 204 10.60 -5.64 -17.00
N ILE A 205 11.37 -6.17 -16.07
CA ILE A 205 11.59 -5.53 -14.77
C ILE A 205 13.08 -5.26 -14.63
N PHE A 206 13.41 -4.02 -14.30
CA PHE A 206 14.78 -3.51 -14.17
C PHE A 206 15.02 -3.11 -12.72
N ASP A 207 16.29 -3.10 -12.32
CA ASP A 207 16.74 -2.55 -11.04
C ASP A 207 15.89 -3.03 -9.84
N ASN A 208 15.58 -4.33 -9.84
CA ASN A 208 14.78 -5.01 -8.80
C ASN A 208 13.38 -4.40 -8.58
N GLY A 209 12.73 -3.95 -9.65
CA GLY A 209 11.36 -3.43 -9.61
C GLY A 209 11.28 -1.92 -9.49
N GLU A 210 12.42 -1.21 -9.46
CA GLU A 210 12.41 0.26 -9.52
C GLU A 210 11.77 0.77 -10.83
N TYR A 211 11.99 0.04 -11.92
CA TYR A 211 11.32 0.26 -13.19
C TYR A 211 10.79 -1.05 -13.76
N ALA A 212 9.63 -1.01 -14.40
CA ALA A 212 9.18 -2.09 -15.25
C ALA A 212 8.49 -1.57 -16.52
N LEU A 213 8.53 -2.35 -17.59
CA LEU A 213 7.76 -2.13 -18.80
C LEU A 213 6.74 -3.26 -18.92
N ILE A 214 5.46 -2.89 -19.00
CA ILE A 214 4.38 -3.79 -19.38
C ILE A 214 4.04 -3.47 -20.83
N VAL A 215 4.21 -4.43 -21.74
CA VAL A 215 3.89 -4.28 -23.15
C VAL A 215 2.61 -5.04 -23.45
N LEU A 216 1.56 -4.29 -23.75
CA LEU A 216 0.32 -4.82 -24.28
C LEU A 216 0.40 -4.92 -25.80
N ALA A 217 -0.11 -6.01 -26.36
CA ALA A 217 -0.35 -6.14 -27.79
C ALA A 217 -1.86 -6.16 -28.06
N ALA A 218 -2.28 -5.44 -29.10
CA ALA A 218 -3.63 -5.57 -29.63
C ALA A 218 -3.74 -6.84 -30.50
N GLU A 219 -4.54 -7.81 -30.07
CA GLU A 219 -4.91 -8.97 -30.91
C GLU A 219 -5.95 -8.59 -31.96
N GLU A 220 -6.79 -7.60 -31.64
CA GLU A 220 -7.84 -7.08 -32.51
C GLU A 220 -7.75 -5.57 -32.55
N ARG A 221 -8.01 -4.98 -33.73
CA ARG A 221 -8.04 -3.52 -33.90
C ARG A 221 -9.15 -2.92 -33.03
N GLY A 222 -8.86 -1.80 -32.40
CA GLY A 222 -9.87 -0.98 -31.75
C GLY A 222 -9.31 0.02 -30.75
N SER A 223 -10.18 0.62 -29.96
CA SER A 223 -9.78 1.56 -28.90
C SER A 223 -9.29 0.83 -27.65
N SER A 224 -8.24 1.37 -27.02
CA SER A 224 -7.82 0.98 -25.66
C SER A 224 -8.58 1.73 -24.56
N GLU A 225 -9.51 2.62 -24.90
CA GLU A 225 -10.26 3.44 -23.93
C GLU A 225 -11.07 2.57 -22.96
N GLY A 226 -11.03 2.93 -21.67
CA GLY A 226 -11.78 2.23 -20.63
C GLY A 226 -11.24 0.85 -20.25
N TYR A 227 -10.13 0.41 -20.84
CA TYR A 227 -9.39 -0.74 -20.31
C TYR A 227 -8.82 -0.43 -18.93
N SER A 228 -8.64 -1.48 -18.12
CA SER A 228 -7.81 -1.39 -16.92
C SER A 228 -6.81 -2.55 -16.84
N ILE A 229 -5.67 -2.28 -16.22
CA ILE A 229 -4.67 -3.28 -15.86
C ILE A 229 -4.51 -3.24 -14.35
N SER A 230 -4.64 -4.40 -13.72
CA SER A 230 -4.47 -4.52 -12.28
C SER A 230 -3.23 -5.35 -11.96
N ILE A 231 -2.44 -4.91 -10.98
CA ILE A 231 -1.58 -5.83 -10.22
C ILE A 231 -2.50 -6.64 -9.34
N VAL A 232 -2.30 -7.96 -9.24
CA VAL A 232 -3.23 -8.85 -8.55
C VAL A 232 -2.54 -9.56 -7.39
N SER A 233 -3.25 -9.66 -6.26
CA SER A 233 -2.68 -10.25 -5.04
C SER A 233 -2.29 -11.71 -5.27
N LYS A 234 -1.07 -12.04 -4.85
CA LYS A 234 -0.56 -13.42 -4.90
C LYS A 234 -1.35 -14.37 -4.00
N SER A 235 -1.88 -13.87 -2.88
CA SER A 235 -2.64 -14.66 -1.91
C SER A 235 -4.13 -14.76 -2.21
N ASP A 236 -4.69 -13.76 -2.90
CA ASP A 236 -6.08 -13.77 -3.32
C ASP A 236 -6.20 -13.13 -4.72
N ARG A 237 -6.30 -13.98 -5.73
CA ARG A 237 -6.34 -13.53 -7.13
C ARG A 237 -7.61 -12.74 -7.48
N SER A 238 -8.62 -12.68 -6.61
CA SER A 238 -9.80 -11.84 -6.82
C SER A 238 -9.56 -10.37 -6.47
N VAL A 239 -8.48 -10.06 -5.75
CA VAL A 239 -8.18 -8.73 -5.24
C VAL A 239 -7.14 -8.04 -6.11
N ASP A 240 -7.50 -6.86 -6.59
CA ASP A 240 -6.59 -5.95 -7.28
C ASP A 240 -5.71 -5.23 -6.24
N GLU A 241 -4.40 -5.25 -6.46
CA GLU A 241 -3.42 -4.56 -5.62
C GLU A 241 -3.27 -3.09 -5.93
N ASP A 242 -3.23 -2.81 -7.22
CA ASP A 242 -3.20 -1.48 -7.78
C ASP A 242 -3.79 -1.57 -9.19
N VAL A 243 -4.34 -0.48 -9.70
CA VAL A 243 -5.04 -0.46 -10.99
C VAL A 243 -4.64 0.76 -11.81
N PHE A 244 -4.20 0.50 -13.04
CA PHE A 244 -4.01 1.49 -14.09
C PHE A 244 -5.23 1.54 -15.01
N PHE A 245 -5.75 2.74 -15.26
CA PHE A 245 -6.90 2.96 -16.13
C PHE A 245 -6.52 3.75 -17.37
N PHE A 246 -6.96 3.27 -18.54
CA PHE A 246 -6.82 3.99 -19.80
C PHE A 246 -7.91 5.07 -19.93
N ALA A 247 -7.63 6.24 -19.36
CA ALA A 247 -8.56 7.39 -19.34
C ALA A 247 -8.84 7.99 -20.73
N SER A 248 -7.89 7.88 -21.66
CA SER A 248 -8.09 8.24 -23.07
C SER A 248 -7.49 7.15 -23.94
N GLY A 249 -8.32 6.51 -24.78
CA GLY A 249 -7.87 5.43 -25.64
C GLY A 249 -7.04 5.92 -26.81
N LYS A 250 -6.03 5.12 -27.18
CA LYS A 250 -5.41 5.18 -28.48
C LYS A 250 -6.09 4.12 -29.35
N GLU A 251 -6.43 4.45 -30.61
CA GLU A 251 -6.76 3.40 -31.57
C GLU A 251 -5.49 2.57 -31.81
N ALA A 252 -5.57 1.29 -31.48
CA ALA A 252 -4.50 0.34 -31.71
C ALA A 252 -4.84 -0.51 -32.94
N GLU A 253 -3.92 -0.57 -33.90
CA GLU A 253 -3.98 -1.54 -34.99
C GLU A 253 -3.58 -2.95 -34.48
N VAL A 254 -3.92 -3.99 -35.24
CA VAL A 254 -3.55 -5.37 -34.87
C VAL A 254 -2.02 -5.47 -34.76
N HIS A 255 -1.55 -5.99 -33.63
CA HIS A 255 -0.16 -6.11 -33.20
C HIS A 255 0.56 -4.79 -32.90
N GLU A 256 -0.17 -3.68 -32.86
CA GLU A 256 0.37 -2.46 -32.26
C GLU A 256 0.62 -2.69 -30.78
N GLN A 257 1.77 -2.20 -30.32
CA GLN A 257 2.21 -2.31 -28.94
C GLN A 257 1.88 -1.04 -28.19
N ILE A 258 1.35 -1.21 -26.97
CA ILE A 258 1.16 -0.15 -26.00
C ILE A 258 2.07 -0.46 -24.82
N THR A 259 3.00 0.43 -24.54
CA THR A 259 4.01 0.25 -23.49
C THR A 259 3.69 1.13 -22.29
N ILE A 260 3.54 0.51 -21.13
CA ILE A 260 3.39 1.20 -19.85
C ILE A 260 4.70 1.09 -19.08
N LEU A 261 5.29 2.24 -18.75
CA LEU A 261 6.36 2.33 -17.77
C LEU A 261 5.76 2.35 -16.37
N VAL A 262 6.10 1.34 -15.57
CA VAL A 262 5.84 1.29 -14.14
C VAL A 262 7.08 1.80 -13.42
N THR A 263 6.93 2.77 -12.52
CA THR A 263 8.04 3.35 -11.75
C THR A 263 7.58 3.75 -10.35
N LEU A 264 8.49 3.73 -9.38
CA LEU A 264 8.25 4.26 -8.04
C LEU A 264 8.38 5.78 -7.95
N ASP A 265 9.04 6.42 -8.92
CA ASP A 265 9.34 7.85 -8.88
C ASP A 265 9.21 8.48 -10.27
N ARG A 266 8.19 9.31 -10.45
CA ARG A 266 7.91 10.07 -11.68
C ARG A 266 8.95 11.16 -11.98
N SER A 267 9.75 11.58 -11.00
CA SER A 267 10.75 12.63 -11.16
C SER A 267 12.05 12.14 -11.79
N ARG A 268 12.27 10.81 -11.79
CA ARG A 268 13.43 10.19 -12.44
C ARG A 268 13.20 10.15 -13.95
N THR A 269 14.05 10.88 -14.67
CA THR A 269 14.05 10.90 -16.13
C THR A 269 14.68 9.61 -16.63
N VAL A 270 13.86 8.64 -17.02
CA VAL A 270 14.31 7.38 -17.60
C VAL A 270 14.27 7.46 -19.12
N SER A 271 15.25 6.86 -19.80
CA SER A 271 15.42 6.90 -21.25
C SER A 271 14.58 5.86 -22.02
N TYR A 272 13.58 5.27 -21.39
CA TYR A 272 12.73 4.24 -22.01
C TYR A 272 11.66 4.92 -22.89
N GLU A 273 11.36 4.32 -24.04
CA GLU A 273 10.18 4.69 -24.82
C GLU A 273 8.94 4.03 -24.20
N TYR A 274 7.97 4.84 -23.78
CA TYR A 274 6.70 4.37 -23.21
C TYR A 274 5.56 5.29 -23.67
N ASP A 275 4.36 4.72 -23.79
CA ASP A 275 3.14 5.45 -24.11
C ASP A 275 2.47 6.02 -22.85
N PHE A 276 2.55 5.25 -21.75
CA PHE A 276 1.89 5.57 -20.48
C PHE A 276 2.82 5.37 -19.29
N LEU A 277 2.58 6.13 -18.21
CA LEU A 277 3.30 6.03 -16.95
C LEU A 277 2.35 5.57 -15.85
N TRP A 278 2.76 4.59 -15.05
CA TRP A 278 2.06 4.10 -13.88
C TRP A 278 2.98 4.17 -12.66
N GLU A 279 2.64 5.00 -11.68
CA GLU A 279 3.40 5.10 -10.43
C GLU A 279 3.04 3.92 -9.52
N SER A 280 3.83 2.84 -9.59
CA SER A 280 3.55 1.56 -8.91
C SER A 280 4.81 0.68 -8.88
N PHE A 281 4.66 -0.59 -8.47
CA PHE A 281 5.75 -1.56 -8.36
C PHE A 281 5.37 -2.95 -8.85
N LEU A 282 6.23 -3.55 -9.67
CA LEU A 282 6.14 -4.97 -10.00
C LEU A 282 7.22 -5.76 -9.28
N ASP A 283 6.81 -6.82 -8.57
CA ASP A 283 7.74 -7.72 -7.87
C ASP A 283 8.64 -8.44 -8.89
N PRO A 284 9.97 -8.23 -8.87
CA PRO A 284 10.89 -8.84 -9.83
C PRO A 284 10.95 -10.38 -9.71
N ARG A 285 10.35 -10.96 -8.66
CA ARG A 285 10.27 -12.42 -8.49
C ARG A 285 9.05 -13.02 -9.20
N GLY A 286 8.17 -12.20 -9.77
CA GLY A 286 6.96 -12.63 -10.45
C GLY A 286 5.69 -12.21 -9.71
N GLY A 287 4.52 -12.46 -10.31
CA GLY A 287 3.22 -12.09 -9.76
C GLY A 287 2.09 -12.31 -10.76
N TYR A 288 0.95 -11.66 -10.51
CA TYR A 288 -0.22 -11.74 -11.36
C TYR A 288 -0.62 -10.35 -11.85
N LEU A 289 -1.00 -10.25 -13.12
CA LEU A 289 -1.60 -9.07 -13.72
C LEU A 289 -2.95 -9.44 -14.33
N ARG A 290 -3.94 -8.56 -14.22
CA ARG A 290 -5.25 -8.73 -14.84
C ARG A 290 -5.46 -7.63 -15.86
N VAL A 291 -5.88 -7.97 -17.07
CA VAL A 291 -6.40 -7.01 -18.04
C VAL A 291 -7.91 -7.12 -18.04
N ARG A 292 -8.62 -6.01 -17.82
CA ARG A 292 -10.08 -5.93 -17.86
C ARG A 292 -10.52 -5.00 -18.99
N ALA A 293 -11.36 -5.50 -19.87
CA ALA A 293 -11.95 -4.73 -20.96
C ALA A 293 -13.15 -3.91 -20.46
N PRO A 294 -13.56 -2.86 -21.18
CA PRO A 294 -14.77 -2.08 -20.87
C PRO A 294 -16.05 -2.92 -20.84
N SER A 295 -16.08 -4.02 -21.57
CA SER A 295 -17.20 -4.98 -21.59
C SER A 295 -17.31 -5.79 -20.29
N GLY A 296 -16.33 -5.71 -19.40
CA GLY A 296 -16.20 -6.53 -18.19
C GLY A 296 -15.49 -7.86 -18.40
N SER A 297 -15.08 -8.21 -19.63
CA SER A 297 -14.27 -9.41 -19.86
C SER A 297 -12.88 -9.22 -19.27
N GLU A 298 -12.39 -10.21 -18.53
CA GLU A 298 -11.07 -10.18 -17.90
C GLU A 298 -10.17 -11.32 -18.39
N THR A 299 -8.87 -11.09 -18.37
CA THR A 299 -7.85 -12.12 -18.60
C THR A 299 -6.76 -11.94 -17.55
N LEU A 300 -6.47 -13.01 -16.83
CA LEU A 300 -5.42 -13.05 -15.82
C LEU A 300 -4.12 -13.54 -16.47
N PHE A 301 -3.00 -12.98 -16.05
CA PHE A 301 -1.66 -13.36 -16.51
C PHE A 301 -0.79 -13.62 -15.29
N GLU A 302 -0.04 -14.71 -15.32
CA GLU A 302 1.08 -14.95 -14.41
C GLU A 302 2.36 -14.49 -15.08
N TYR A 303 3.19 -13.74 -14.36
CA TYR A 303 4.53 -13.41 -14.79
C TYR A 303 5.55 -13.96 -13.81
N GLU A 304 6.61 -14.56 -14.33
CA GLU A 304 7.69 -15.12 -13.50
C GLU A 304 9.04 -14.92 -14.19
N TYR A 305 10.09 -14.70 -13.40
CA TYR A 305 11.44 -14.60 -13.94
C TYR A 305 12.00 -16.00 -14.23
N ASP A 306 12.28 -16.29 -15.49
CA ASP A 306 12.92 -17.53 -15.90
C ASP A 306 14.41 -17.28 -16.22
N ARG A 307 15.27 -17.85 -15.36
CA ARG A 307 16.72 -17.80 -15.50
C ARG A 307 17.23 -18.40 -16.82
N ARG A 308 16.50 -19.33 -17.43
CA ARG A 308 16.91 -20.00 -18.69
C ARG A 308 16.91 -19.05 -19.87
N ILE A 309 15.97 -18.11 -19.89
CA ILE A 309 15.87 -17.07 -20.92
C ILE A 309 16.37 -15.71 -20.43
N SER A 310 16.78 -15.63 -19.16
CA SER A 310 17.21 -14.40 -18.49
C SER A 310 16.18 -13.26 -18.65
N GLY A 311 14.90 -13.61 -18.50
CA GLY A 311 13.78 -12.71 -18.74
C GLY A 311 12.49 -13.22 -18.10
N PHE A 312 11.43 -12.43 -18.21
CA PHE A 312 10.12 -12.81 -17.66
C PHE A 312 9.31 -13.60 -18.69
N ILE A 313 8.72 -14.70 -18.23
CA ILE A 313 7.68 -15.42 -18.96
C ILE A 313 6.34 -14.86 -18.51
N VAL A 314 5.46 -14.58 -19.47
CA VAL A 314 4.08 -14.15 -19.21
C VAL A 314 3.15 -15.24 -19.73
N THR A 315 2.31 -15.79 -18.85
CA THR A 315 1.41 -16.91 -19.15
C THR A 315 -0.03 -16.49 -18.89
N PRO A 316 -0.93 -16.49 -19.89
CA PRO A 316 -2.35 -16.27 -19.65
C PRO A 316 -2.95 -17.44 -18.85
N LEU A 317 -3.66 -17.11 -17.79
CA LEU A 317 -4.41 -18.01 -16.92
C LEU A 317 -5.89 -17.84 -17.25
N ASN A 318 -6.43 -18.73 -18.09
CA ASN A 318 -7.86 -18.79 -18.41
C ASN A 318 -8.69 -19.32 -17.24
#